data_AF-A0A0C2G387-F1
#
_entry.id   AF-A0A0C2G387-F1
#
_cell.length_a   1.000
_cell.length_b   1.000
_cell.length_c   1.000
_cell.angle_alpha   90.00
_cell.angle_beta   90.00
_cell.angle_gamma   90.00
#
_symmetry.space_group_name_H-M   'P 1'
#
loop_
_entity.id
_entity.type
_entity.pdbx_description
1 polymer ?
#
loop_
_entity_poly.entity_id
_entity_poly.type
_entity_poly.pdbx_seq_one_letter_code
_entity_poly.pdbx_strand_id
1 'polypeptide(L)'
;ACKEGVAEFEIAKDFASKYSTAPGPGTRIKPEEHLFFRRIKPLLLRHLEKAERENGFIYHQPVPDECPQLDSDPNYGVAKPEPFEYPTPAEIWTPAVYTSFKLGKASMPDFSKIKKGKKELKLVNEEKIYQTEKDPNNFSGCVIS
;
A
#
# COMPACT_ATOMS: atom_id res chain seq x y z
N ALA A 1 -17.48 -15.12 -14.71
CA ALA A 1 -17.32 -13.92 -13.85
C ALA A 1 -17.41 -14.23 -12.35
N CYS A 2 -18.58 -14.53 -11.75
CA CYS A 2 -18.68 -14.70 -10.29
C CYS A 2 -17.91 -15.92 -9.73
N LYS A 3 -17.97 -17.08 -10.42
CA LYS A 3 -17.18 -18.27 -10.04
C LYS A 3 -15.67 -18.02 -10.14
N GLU A 4 -15.27 -17.38 -11.24
CA GLU A 4 -13.88 -16.96 -11.46
C GLU A 4 -13.38 -16.03 -10.34
N GLY A 5 -14.18 -15.04 -9.94
CA GLY A 5 -13.82 -14.14 -8.85
C GLY A 5 -13.57 -14.87 -7.52
N VAL A 6 -14.30 -15.96 -7.23
CA VAL A 6 -14.03 -16.79 -6.04
C VAL A 6 -12.74 -17.59 -6.20
N ALA A 7 -12.45 -18.11 -7.39
CA ALA A 7 -11.19 -18.82 -7.67
C ALA A 7 -9.98 -17.89 -7.53
N GLU A 8 -10.04 -16.71 -8.14
CA GLU A 8 -9.01 -15.67 -8.05
C GLU A 8 -8.82 -15.17 -6.60
N PHE A 9 -9.89 -15.12 -5.81
CA PHE A 9 -9.76 -14.79 -4.39
C PHE A 9 -8.90 -15.81 -3.62
N GLU A 10 -9.03 -17.10 -3.89
CA GLU A 10 -8.20 -18.12 -3.23
C GLU A 10 -6.73 -18.03 -3.70
N ILE A 11 -6.48 -17.66 -4.96
CA ILE A 11 -5.13 -17.35 -5.47
C ILE A 11 -4.55 -16.13 -4.73
N ALA A 12 -5.33 -15.05 -4.61
CA ALA A 12 -4.92 -13.86 -3.87
C ALA A 12 -4.63 -14.15 -2.39
N LYS A 13 -5.37 -15.08 -1.78
CA LYS A 13 -5.17 -15.53 -0.39
C LYS A 13 -3.86 -16.30 -0.23
N ASP A 14 -3.53 -17.16 -1.18
CA ASP A 14 -2.24 -17.86 -1.21
C ASP A 14 -1.08 -16.84 -1.32
N PHE A 15 -1.21 -15.82 -2.18
CA PHE A 15 -0.23 -14.74 -2.26
C PHE A 15 -0.12 -13.91 -0.97
N ALA A 16 -1.25 -13.59 -0.32
CA ALA A 16 -1.24 -12.88 0.96
C ALA A 16 -0.48 -13.66 2.05
N SER A 17 -0.71 -14.98 2.12
CA SER A 17 0.01 -15.85 3.05
C SER A 17 1.52 -15.86 2.75
N LYS A 18 1.91 -15.96 1.48
CA LYS A 18 3.31 -15.90 1.05
C LYS A 18 3.94 -14.54 1.38
N TYR A 19 3.22 -13.44 1.19
CA TYR A 19 3.69 -12.09 1.50
C TYR A 19 4.07 -11.94 2.98
N SER A 20 3.32 -12.55 3.90
CA SER A 20 3.58 -12.46 5.34
C SER A 20 4.95 -13.02 5.77
N THR A 21 5.50 -13.93 4.97
CA THR A 21 6.79 -14.59 5.22
C THR A 21 7.91 -14.13 4.29
N ALA A 22 7.59 -13.28 3.31
CA ALA A 22 8.54 -12.81 2.32
C ALA A 22 9.62 -11.90 2.95
N PRO A 23 10.91 -12.07 2.58
CA PRO A 23 11.95 -11.14 2.96
C PRO A 23 11.86 -9.85 2.13
N GLY A 24 12.00 -8.69 2.79
CA GLY A 24 11.99 -7.40 2.10
C GLY A 24 12.07 -6.21 3.05
N PRO A 25 12.31 -5.00 2.52
CA PRO A 25 12.18 -3.77 3.28
C PRO A 25 10.72 -3.56 3.71
N GLY A 26 10.51 -3.00 4.91
CA GLY A 26 9.18 -2.73 5.47
C GLY A 26 8.78 -3.70 6.58
N THR A 27 7.64 -3.42 7.19
CA THR A 27 7.10 -4.20 8.31
C THR A 27 6.46 -5.49 7.80
N ARG A 28 6.58 -6.57 8.58
CA ARG A 28 5.85 -7.82 8.30
C ARG A 28 4.36 -7.61 8.55
N ILE A 29 3.55 -7.85 7.54
CA ILE A 29 2.10 -7.66 7.55
C ILE A 29 1.44 -8.96 7.08
N LYS A 30 0.24 -9.24 7.57
CA LYS A 30 -0.60 -10.38 7.17
C LYS A 30 -1.87 -9.90 6.47
N PRO A 31 -1.85 -9.63 5.16
CA PRO A 31 -2.96 -9.01 4.44
C PRO A 31 -4.28 -9.78 4.60
N GLU A 32 -4.22 -11.11 4.75
CA GLU A 32 -5.41 -11.96 4.91
C GLU A 32 -6.21 -11.70 6.20
N GLU A 33 -5.57 -11.16 7.24
CA GLU A 33 -6.23 -10.82 8.52
C GLU A 33 -6.93 -9.45 8.46
N HIS A 34 -6.59 -8.60 7.48
CA HIS A 34 -7.17 -7.27 7.35
C HIS A 34 -8.63 -7.31 6.89
N LEU A 35 -9.39 -6.31 7.36
CA LEU A 35 -10.80 -6.13 7.04
C LEU A 35 -11.11 -6.09 5.55
N PHE A 36 -10.31 -5.36 4.76
CA PHE A 36 -10.56 -5.25 3.32
C PHE A 36 -10.54 -6.63 2.67
N PHE A 37 -9.59 -7.49 3.06
CA PHE A 37 -9.47 -8.84 2.53
C PHE A 37 -10.63 -9.73 2.99
N ARG A 38 -10.96 -9.69 4.29
CA ARG A 38 -12.06 -10.47 4.88
C ARG A 38 -13.44 -10.10 4.32
N ARG A 39 -13.66 -8.85 3.92
CA ARG A 39 -14.94 -8.36 3.37
C ARG A 39 -15.21 -8.82 1.93
N ILE A 40 -14.17 -9.11 1.14
CA ILE A 40 -14.32 -9.47 -0.28
C ILE A 40 -14.96 -10.84 -0.46
N LYS A 41 -14.55 -11.86 0.33
CA LYS A 41 -15.09 -13.21 0.17
C LYS A 41 -16.61 -13.30 0.38
N PRO A 42 -17.20 -12.77 1.46
CA PRO A 42 -18.66 -12.72 1.63
C PRO A 42 -19.37 -11.96 0.51
N LEU A 43 -18.76 -10.88 0.00
CA LEU A 43 -19.32 -10.10 -1.09
C LEU A 43 -19.41 -10.91 -2.38
N LEU A 44 -18.34 -11.61 -2.75
CA LEU A 44 -18.29 -12.49 -3.92
C LEU A 44 -19.30 -13.63 -3.83
N LEU A 45 -19.36 -14.30 -2.68
CA LEU A 45 -20.31 -15.40 -2.44
C LEU A 45 -21.76 -14.92 -2.56
N ARG A 46 -22.10 -13.77 -1.95
CA ARG A 46 -23.44 -13.18 -2.06
C ARG A 46 -23.83 -12.87 -3.51
N HIS A 47 -22.88 -12.39 -4.31
CA HIS A 47 -23.14 -12.10 -5.73
C HIS A 47 -23.29 -13.38 -6.55
N LEU A 48 -22.50 -14.42 -6.27
CA LEU A 48 -22.61 -15.72 -6.91
C LEU A 48 -23.97 -16.36 -6.61
N GLU A 49 -24.35 -16.46 -5.34
CA GLU A 49 -25.64 -17.03 -4.91
C GLU A 49 -26.82 -16.27 -5.54
N LYS A 50 -26.73 -14.93 -5.61
CA LYS A 50 -27.76 -14.11 -6.26
C LYS A 50 -27.87 -14.47 -7.74
N ALA A 51 -26.76 -14.54 -8.46
CA ALA A 51 -26.74 -14.84 -9.90
C ALA A 51 -27.27 -16.26 -10.19
N GLU A 52 -26.87 -17.25 -9.38
CA GLU A 52 -27.33 -18.63 -9.53
C GLU A 52 -28.83 -18.77 -9.23
N ARG A 53 -29.32 -18.10 -8.19
CA ARG A 53 -30.74 -18.06 -7.86
C ARG A 53 -31.55 -17.42 -8.98
N GLU A 54 -31.18 -16.24 -9.43
CA GLU A 54 -31.90 -15.55 -10.51
C GLU A 54 -31.88 -16.34 -11.81
N ASN A 55 -30.73 -16.95 -12.16
CA ASN A 55 -30.64 -17.79 -13.35
C ASN A 55 -31.47 -19.08 -13.22
N GLY A 56 -31.52 -19.68 -12.03
CA GLY A 56 -32.30 -20.89 -11.77
C GLY A 56 -33.81 -20.67 -11.76
N PHE A 57 -34.29 -19.48 -11.38
CA PHE A 57 -35.72 -19.18 -11.26
C PHE A 57 -36.30 -18.41 -12.46
N ILE A 58 -35.51 -17.59 -13.15
CA ILE A 58 -36.03 -16.62 -14.12
C ILE A 58 -35.41 -16.81 -15.51
N TYR A 59 -34.07 -16.78 -15.59
CA TYR A 59 -33.42 -16.58 -16.89
C TYR A 59 -33.07 -17.87 -17.63
N HIS A 60 -32.70 -18.94 -16.92
CA HIS A 60 -32.28 -20.23 -17.49
C HIS A 60 -31.21 -20.09 -18.58
N GLN A 61 -30.36 -19.08 -18.48
CA GLN A 61 -29.30 -18.82 -19.43
C GLN A 61 -28.17 -19.84 -19.24
N PRO A 62 -27.57 -20.35 -20.33
CA PRO A 62 -26.38 -21.17 -20.24
C PRO A 62 -25.24 -20.34 -19.65
N VAL A 63 -24.50 -20.92 -18.72
CA VAL A 63 -23.32 -20.28 -18.14
C VAL A 63 -22.17 -20.43 -19.13
N PRO A 64 -21.54 -19.32 -19.60
CA PRO A 64 -20.37 -19.41 -20.47
C PRO A 64 -19.23 -20.12 -19.77
N ASP A 65 -18.53 -20.99 -20.51
CA ASP A 65 -17.37 -21.73 -20.01
C ASP A 65 -16.16 -20.81 -19.78
N GLU A 66 -15.98 -19.81 -20.66
CA GLU A 66 -14.92 -18.81 -20.55
C GLU A 66 -15.42 -17.54 -19.84
N CYS A 67 -14.57 -17.00 -18.96
CA CYS A 67 -14.87 -15.74 -18.31
C CYS A 67 -14.76 -14.59 -19.34
N PRO A 68 -15.77 -13.71 -19.46
CA PRO A 68 -15.70 -12.59 -20.39
C PRO A 68 -14.53 -11.66 -20.05
N GLN A 69 -13.91 -11.10 -21.09
CA GLN A 69 -12.84 -10.12 -20.93
C GLN A 69 -13.40 -8.83 -20.31
N LEU A 70 -12.65 -8.27 -19.36
CA LEU A 70 -13.02 -7.01 -18.70
C LEU A 70 -12.58 -5.84 -19.56
N ASP A 71 -13.49 -4.89 -19.79
CA ASP A 71 -13.14 -3.60 -20.40
C ASP A 71 -12.20 -2.83 -19.47
N SER A 72 -11.04 -2.43 -20.01
CA SER A 72 -9.93 -1.85 -19.25
C SER A 72 -9.88 -0.32 -19.30
N ASP A 73 -10.82 0.34 -19.98
CA ASP A 73 -10.85 1.80 -20.12
C ASP A 73 -11.88 2.44 -19.15
N PRO A 74 -11.45 2.88 -17.96
CA PRO A 74 -12.33 3.56 -17.03
C PRO A 74 -12.64 4.98 -17.52
N ASN A 75 -13.91 5.27 -17.77
CA ASN A 75 -14.36 6.61 -18.17
C ASN A 75 -13.96 7.73 -17.19
N TYR A 76 -13.85 7.44 -15.89
CA TYR A 76 -13.52 8.41 -14.84
C TYR A 76 -12.75 7.75 -13.69
N GLY A 77 -12.09 8.56 -12.85
CA GLY A 77 -11.52 8.09 -11.57
C GLY A 77 -10.08 7.56 -11.65
N VAL A 78 -9.41 7.69 -12.80
CA VAL A 78 -7.98 7.37 -12.91
C VAL A 78 -7.18 8.38 -12.10
N ALA A 79 -6.43 7.88 -11.11
CA ALA A 79 -5.54 8.72 -10.30
C ALA A 79 -4.46 9.34 -11.19
N LYS A 80 -4.32 10.66 -11.11
CA LYS A 80 -3.24 11.41 -11.77
C LYS A 80 -2.25 11.87 -10.71
N PRO A 81 -0.94 11.81 -10.99
CA PRO A 81 0.05 12.41 -10.10
C PRO A 81 -0.23 13.89 -9.92
N GLU A 82 -0.23 14.34 -8.67
CA GLU A 82 -0.31 15.77 -8.37
C GLU A 82 1.05 16.42 -8.66
N PRO A 83 1.10 17.51 -9.45
CA PRO A 83 2.35 18.24 -9.65
C PRO A 83 2.86 18.78 -8.32
N PHE A 84 4.09 18.43 -7.98
CA PHE A 84 4.79 18.96 -6.82
C PHE A 84 5.91 19.88 -7.28
N GLU A 85 5.87 21.13 -6.85
CA GLU A 85 6.93 22.11 -7.08
C GLU A 85 7.61 22.46 -5.76
N TYR A 86 8.94 22.54 -5.78
CA TYR A 86 9.68 23.00 -4.62
C TYR A 86 9.34 24.47 -4.34
N PRO A 87 9.28 24.88 -3.05
CA PRO A 87 9.11 26.28 -2.73
C PRO A 87 10.30 27.08 -3.25
N THR A 88 10.06 28.34 -3.58
CA THR A 88 11.13 29.28 -3.91
C THR A 88 12.14 29.34 -2.76
N PRO A 89 13.46 29.37 -3.05
CA PRO A 89 14.47 29.53 -2.03
C PRO A 89 14.18 30.75 -1.14
N ALA A 90 14.42 30.60 0.17
CA ALA A 90 14.19 31.70 1.11
C ALA A 90 15.03 32.93 0.75
N GLU A 91 14.46 34.14 0.86
CA GLU A 91 15.09 35.42 0.47
C GLU A 91 16.42 35.69 1.19
N ILE A 92 16.64 35.08 2.35
CA ILE A 92 17.89 35.16 3.11
C ILE A 92 19.09 34.55 2.36
N TRP A 93 18.86 33.69 1.37
CA TRP A 93 19.89 33.11 0.51
C TRP A 93 20.34 34.12 -0.55
N THR A 94 21.03 35.17 -0.11
CA THR A 94 21.60 36.20 -0.97
C THR A 94 23.03 35.85 -1.41
N PRO A 95 23.53 36.43 -2.52
CA PRO A 95 24.93 36.25 -2.93
C PRO A 95 25.94 36.62 -1.83
N ALA A 96 25.65 37.65 -1.03
CA ALA A 96 26.47 38.04 0.11
C ALA A 96 26.57 36.90 1.16
N VAL A 97 25.45 36.24 1.46
CA VAL A 97 25.42 35.07 2.34
C VAL A 97 26.22 33.93 1.74
N TYR A 98 26.06 33.60 0.46
CA TYR A 98 26.88 32.59 -0.21
C TYR A 98 28.39 32.88 -0.15
N THR A 99 28.80 34.15 -0.33
CA THR A 99 30.23 34.54 -0.23
C THR A 99 30.81 34.47 1.18
N SER A 100 29.94 34.50 2.21
CA SER A 100 30.37 34.35 3.60
C SER A 100 30.75 32.91 3.96
N PHE A 101 30.20 31.91 3.24
CA PHE A 101 30.62 30.51 3.32
C PHE A 101 31.99 30.34 2.65
N LYS A 102 33.07 30.59 3.42
CA LYS A 102 34.45 30.38 2.96
C LYS A 102 34.82 28.90 2.95
N LEU A 103 34.35 28.17 1.94
CA LEU A 103 34.61 26.73 1.75
C LEU A 103 36.10 26.39 1.68
N GLY A 104 36.95 27.30 1.19
CA GLY A 104 38.41 27.11 1.20
C GLY A 104 39.07 27.11 2.59
N LYS A 105 38.37 27.60 3.63
CA LYS A 105 38.80 27.49 5.04
C LYS A 105 38.11 26.34 5.78
N ALA A 106 37.12 25.71 5.16
CA ALA A 106 36.48 24.53 5.69
C ALA A 106 37.39 23.32 5.42
N SER A 107 38.30 23.04 6.35
CA SER A 107 38.84 21.69 6.43
C SER A 107 37.69 20.78 6.82
N MET A 108 37.45 19.73 6.04
CA MET A 108 36.67 18.59 6.53
C MET A 108 37.24 18.23 7.91
N PRO A 109 36.40 18.15 8.96
CA PRO A 109 36.86 17.66 10.25
C PRO A 109 37.54 16.32 10.03
N ASP A 110 38.68 16.09 10.68
CA ASP A 110 39.34 14.79 10.62
C ASP A 110 38.46 13.74 11.30
N PHE A 111 37.64 13.08 10.48
CA PHE A 111 36.67 12.09 10.89
C PHE A 111 37.34 10.77 11.32
N SER A 112 38.65 10.62 11.14
CA SER A 112 39.41 9.50 11.69
C SER A 112 39.45 9.52 13.23
N LYS A 113 39.24 10.70 13.84
CA LYS A 113 39.13 10.88 15.30
C LYS A 113 37.70 11.02 15.81
N ILE A 114 36.67 10.85 14.96
CA ILE A 114 35.32 10.64 15.49
C ILE A 114 35.40 9.39 16.34
N LYS A 115 35.26 9.56 17.66
CA LYS A 115 34.86 8.47 18.53
C LYS A 115 33.55 7.97 17.94
N LYS A 116 33.59 6.84 17.20
CA LYS A 116 32.39 6.07 16.88
C LYS A 116 31.64 6.00 18.19
N GLY A 117 30.49 6.67 18.28
CA GLY A 117 29.68 6.60 19.48
C GLY A 117 29.49 5.12 19.77
N LYS A 118 29.96 4.64 20.93
CA LYS A 118 29.71 3.24 21.34
C LYS A 118 28.20 2.95 21.46
N LYS A 119 27.38 3.99 21.40
CA LYS A 119 25.95 3.88 21.22
C LYS A 119 25.70 3.63 19.74
N GLU A 120 25.42 2.38 19.40
CA GLU A 120 24.55 2.08 18.26
C GLU A 120 23.40 3.09 18.34
N LEU A 121 23.23 3.88 17.27
CA LEU A 121 22.01 4.66 17.12
C LEU A 121 20.88 3.65 17.24
N LYS A 122 20.07 3.79 18.29
CA LYS A 122 18.90 2.94 18.44
C LYS A 122 18.13 3.09 17.14
N LEU A 123 17.90 1.98 16.46
CA LEU A 123 16.99 1.91 15.33
C LEU A 123 15.76 2.73 15.73
N VAL A 124 15.35 3.68 14.88
CA VAL A 124 14.15 4.47 15.14
C VAL A 124 13.06 3.47 15.46
N ASN A 125 12.54 3.56 16.68
CA ASN A 125 11.49 2.68 17.12
C ASN A 125 10.23 3.24 16.45
N GLU A 126 10.04 2.87 15.18
CA GLU A 126 8.78 3.13 14.48
C GLU A 126 7.66 2.65 15.39
N GLU A 127 6.61 3.46 15.52
CA GLU A 127 5.45 3.04 16.27
C GLU A 127 5.01 1.70 15.70
N LYS A 128 4.95 0.70 16.57
CA LYS A 128 4.40 -0.59 16.17
C LYS A 128 2.99 -0.29 15.67
N ILE A 129 2.75 -0.50 14.39
CA ILE A 129 1.41 -0.49 13.85
C ILE A 129 0.72 -1.68 14.51
N TYR A 130 0.01 -1.39 15.60
CA TYR A 130 -0.77 -2.40 16.29
C TYR A 130 -1.87 -2.82 15.33
N GLN A 131 -1.87 -4.10 14.96
CA GLN A 131 -3.07 -4.73 14.45
C GLN A 131 -4.09 -4.66 15.58
N THR A 132 -4.91 -3.61 15.59
CA THR A 132 -5.98 -3.49 16.57
C THR A 132 -6.98 -4.58 16.26
N GLU A 133 -7.32 -5.42 17.25
CA GLU A 133 -8.47 -6.33 17.14
C GLU A 133 -9.79 -5.58 16.93
N LYS A 134 -9.79 -4.27 17.26
CA LYS A 134 -10.82 -3.35 16.82
C LYS A 134 -10.61 -3.00 15.37
N ASP A 135 -11.49 -3.56 14.55
CA ASP A 135 -11.73 -3.16 13.18
C ASP A 135 -11.82 -1.61 13.07
N PRO A 136 -10.94 -0.97 12.28
CA PRO A 136 -11.02 0.47 12.06
C PRO A 136 -12.40 0.85 11.50
N ASN A 137 -13.01 1.92 12.00
CA ASN A 137 -14.30 2.42 11.49
C ASN A 137 -14.16 3.19 10.16
N ASN A 138 -13.17 2.83 9.32
CA ASN A 138 -12.96 3.39 8.00
C ASN A 138 -13.24 2.34 6.92
N PHE A 139 -13.52 2.79 5.69
CA PHE A 139 -13.91 1.89 4.59
C PHE A 139 -12.79 0.91 4.19
N SER A 140 -11.53 1.33 4.31
CA SER A 140 -10.34 0.57 3.90
C SER A 140 -9.85 -0.43 4.96
N GLY A 141 -10.23 -0.29 6.23
CA GLY A 141 -9.69 -1.10 7.33
C GLY A 141 -8.17 -0.99 7.50
N CYS A 142 -7.56 -0.01 6.84
CA CYS A 142 -6.12 0.24 6.81
C CYS A 142 -5.91 1.65 7.36
N VAL A 143 -5.17 1.75 8.46
CA VAL A 143 -4.71 3.02 9.01
C VAL A 143 -3.23 3.08 8.64
N ILE A 144 -2.88 3.97 7.70
CA ILE A 144 -1.49 4.33 7.46
C ILE A 144 -1.19 5.40 8.51
N SER A 145 -0.58 4.98 9.62
CA SER A 145 0.02 5.87 10.62
C SER A 145 1.46 6.18 10.23
#